data_AF-A0A9J7DP42-F1
#
_entry.id   AF-A0A9J7DP42-F1
#
_cell.length_a   1.000
_cell.length_b   1.000
_cell.length_c   1.000
_cell.angle_alpha   90.00
_cell.angle_beta   90.00
_cell.angle_gamma   90.00
#
_symmetry.space_group_name_H-M   'P 1'
#
loop_
_entity.id
_entity.type
_entity.pdbx_description
1 polymer ?
#
loop_
_entity_poly.entity_id
_entity_poly.type
_entity_poly.pdbx_seq_one_letter_code
_entity_poly.pdbx_strand_id
1 'polypeptide(L)'
;MIVRKVVTSLIIIGLAAEVWSHLDIETEDFYFPLEPVINYCAFADQCLHDFVVICGQDNLGITRMFVDICDLNEYNCDEKKQYRHVVMDVCKYELVTAPPPQVG
;
A
#
# COMPACT_ATOMS: atom_id res chain seq x y z
N MET A 1 -16.93 47.35 -29.26
CA MET A 1 -15.59 46.77 -29.01
C MET A 1 -15.52 45.96 -27.71
N ILE A 2 -16.15 46.42 -26.61
CA ILE A 2 -16.16 45.73 -25.30
C ILE A 2 -16.82 44.35 -25.37
N VAL A 3 -17.98 44.25 -26.03
CA VAL A 3 -18.72 42.98 -26.18
C VAL A 3 -17.88 41.89 -26.84
N ARG A 4 -17.09 42.23 -27.86
CA ARG A 4 -16.23 41.27 -28.56
C ARG A 4 -15.10 40.75 -27.67
N LYS A 5 -14.54 41.60 -26.80
CA LYS A 5 -13.50 41.22 -25.83
C LYS A 5 -14.05 40.32 -24.72
N VAL A 6 -15.26 40.60 -24.24
CA VAL A 6 -15.94 39.79 -23.22
C VAL A 6 -16.26 38.39 -23.76
N VAL A 7 -16.80 38.31 -24.99
CA VAL A 7 -17.09 37.02 -25.63
C VAL A 7 -15.82 36.20 -25.85
N THR A 8 -14.74 36.80 -26.34
CA THR A 8 -13.48 36.06 -26.51
C THR A 8 -12.90 35.59 -25.18
N SER A 9 -13.04 36.36 -24.10
CA SER A 9 -12.53 35.96 -22.78
C SER A 9 -13.32 34.79 -22.19
N LEU A 10 -14.64 34.76 -22.38
CA LEU A 10 -15.49 33.66 -21.91
C LEU A 10 -15.20 32.35 -22.66
N ILE A 11 -14.91 32.42 -23.96
CA ILE A 11 -14.52 31.25 -24.76
C ILE A 11 -13.19 30.67 -24.25
N ILE A 12 -12.19 31.51 -23.96
CA ILE A 12 -10.88 31.05 -23.45
C ILE A 12 -11.02 30.41 -22.06
N ILE A 13 -11.83 30.99 -21.17
CA ILE A 13 -12.07 30.44 -19.83
C ILE A 13 -12.80 29.09 -19.90
N GLY A 14 -13.79 28.96 -20.80
CA GLY A 14 -14.49 27.69 -21.03
C GLY A 14 -13.56 26.58 -21.53
N LEU A 15 -12.71 26.88 -22.52
CA LEU A 15 -11.73 25.92 -23.04
C LEU A 15 -10.68 25.52 -21.99
N ALA A 16 -10.25 26.45 -21.13
CA ALA A 16 -9.31 26.14 -20.06
C ALA A 16 -9.91 25.21 -18.99
N ALA A 17 -11.21 25.34 -18.70
CA ALA A 17 -11.90 24.45 -17.76
C ALA A 17 -11.98 23.00 -18.26
N GLU A 18 -12.18 22.79 -19.57
CA GLU A 18 -12.21 21.45 -20.18
C GLU A 18 -10.83 20.77 -20.19
N VAL A 19 -9.74 21.55 -20.30
CA VAL A 19 -8.36 21.01 -20.27
C VAL A 19 -7.98 20.49 -18.86
N TRP A 20 -8.56 21.05 -17.80
CA TRP A 20 -8.23 20.68 -16.42
C TRP A 20 -8.99 19.44 -15.93
N SER A 21 -10.12 19.09 -16.54
CA SER A 21 -10.88 17.89 -16.17
C SER A 21 -10.36 16.58 -16.77
N HIS A 22 -9.33 16.63 -17.63
CA HIS A 22 -8.69 15.43 -18.19
C HIS A 22 -7.49 14.91 -17.38
N LEU A 23 -7.25 15.49 -16.20
CA LEU A 23 -6.20 15.07 -15.27
C LEU A 23 -6.78 14.36 -14.05
N ASP A 24 -7.94 13.73 -14.19
CA ASP A 24 -8.32 12.62 -13.33
C ASP A 24 -7.59 11.39 -13.88
N ILE A 25 -6.39 11.16 -13.34
CA ILE A 25 -5.66 9.91 -13.50
C ILE A 25 -6.55 8.83 -12.88
N GLU A 26 -7.29 8.13 -13.74
CA GLU A 26 -7.91 6.86 -13.44
C GLU A 26 -6.85 5.96 -12.80
N THR A 27 -7.01 5.70 -11.50
CA THR A 27 -6.28 4.66 -10.77
C THR A 27 -6.79 3.26 -11.14
N GLU A 28 -7.13 3.07 -12.42
CA GLU A 28 -7.47 1.76 -12.96
C GLU A 28 -6.17 0.95 -13.00
N ASP A 29 -6.15 -0.04 -12.12
CA ASP A 29 -5.49 -1.31 -12.35
C ASP A 29 -4.05 -1.20 -12.85
N PHE A 30 -3.15 -0.81 -11.95
CA PHE A 30 -1.78 -1.31 -12.02
C PHE A 30 -1.78 -2.82 -11.77
N TYR A 31 -2.32 -3.58 -12.73
CA TYR A 31 -1.94 -4.96 -12.98
C TYR A 31 -0.51 -4.91 -13.49
N PHE A 32 0.44 -4.80 -12.56
CA PHE A 32 1.86 -4.87 -12.86
C PHE A 32 2.12 -6.21 -13.56
N PRO A 33 2.51 -6.21 -14.84
CA PRO A 33 2.87 -7.43 -15.53
C PRO A 33 4.17 -7.92 -14.89
N LEU A 34 4.07 -9.04 -14.16
CA LEU A 34 5.16 -9.73 -13.45
C LEU A 34 5.69 -8.93 -12.24
N GLU A 35 5.08 -9.12 -11.07
CA GLU A 35 5.80 -8.88 -9.81
C GLU A 35 7.17 -9.58 -9.93
N PRO A 36 8.29 -8.85 -9.72
CA PRO A 36 9.59 -9.49 -9.71
C PRO A 36 9.54 -10.61 -8.68
N VAL A 37 10.09 -11.79 -9.00
CA VAL A 37 10.15 -12.90 -8.06
C VAL A 37 10.89 -12.39 -6.81
N ILE A 38 10.14 -12.07 -5.76
CA ILE A 38 10.69 -11.49 -4.54
C ILE A 38 11.46 -12.59 -3.83
N ASN A 39 12.79 -12.44 -3.77
CA ASN A 39 13.64 -13.35 -3.03
C ASN A 39 13.69 -12.92 -1.56
N TYR A 40 12.67 -13.31 -0.80
CA TYR A 40 12.57 -13.01 0.64
C TYR A 40 13.78 -13.51 1.44
N CYS A 41 14.39 -14.62 1.02
CA CYS A 41 15.57 -15.17 1.68
C CYS A 41 16.78 -14.24 1.57
N ALA A 42 16.98 -13.63 0.40
CA ALA A 42 18.05 -12.65 0.20
C ALA A 42 17.79 -11.34 0.96
N PHE A 43 16.52 -10.94 1.12
CA PHE A 43 16.17 -9.77 1.91
C PHE A 43 16.38 -10.02 3.40
N ALA A 44 15.96 -11.18 3.91
CA ALA A 44 16.18 -11.59 5.29
C ALA A 44 17.68 -11.60 5.65
N ASP A 45 18.52 -12.24 4.83
CA ASP A 45 19.97 -12.38 5.08
C ASP A 45 20.73 -11.04 5.14
N GLN A 46 20.23 -10.02 4.44
CA GLN A 46 20.85 -8.68 4.39
C GLN A 46 20.18 -7.67 5.33
N CYS A 47 19.12 -8.09 6.04
CA CYS A 47 18.30 -7.20 6.85
C CYS A 47 18.95 -6.92 8.21
N LEU A 48 18.75 -5.70 8.72
CA LEU A 48 19.17 -5.32 10.06
C LEU A 48 17.93 -5.23 10.95
N HIS A 49 17.86 -6.08 11.98
CA HIS A 49 16.78 -6.06 12.95
C HIS A 49 16.77 -4.74 13.73
N ASP A 50 15.65 -4.03 13.67
CA ASP A 50 15.37 -2.82 14.43
C ASP A 50 14.37 -3.05 15.57
N PHE A 51 13.76 -4.25 15.63
CA PHE A 51 12.75 -4.66 16.62
C PHE A 51 11.52 -3.72 16.67
N VAL A 52 11.25 -3.00 15.57
CA VAL A 52 10.05 -2.17 15.44
C VAL A 52 8.91 -3.03 14.92
N VAL A 53 7.96 -3.34 15.80
CA VAL A 53 6.82 -4.20 15.50
C VAL A 53 6.02 -3.70 14.30
N ILE A 54 5.76 -4.61 13.36
CA ILE A 54 4.98 -4.34 12.15
C ILE A 54 3.78 -5.29 11.99
N CYS A 55 2.86 -4.91 11.11
CA CYS A 55 1.73 -5.73 10.70
C CYS A 55 1.93 -6.24 9.27
N GLY A 56 1.84 -7.56 9.06
CA GLY A 56 1.83 -8.16 7.74
C GLY A 56 0.43 -8.64 7.35
N GLN A 57 0.12 -8.63 6.06
CA GLN A 57 -1.10 -9.23 5.50
C GLN A 57 -0.75 -10.06 4.26
N ASP A 58 -1.33 -11.25 4.12
CA ASP A 58 -1.18 -12.08 2.91
C ASP A 58 -2.21 -11.74 1.80
N ASN A 59 -2.15 -12.47 0.69
CA ASN A 59 -3.07 -12.29 -0.44
C ASN A 59 -4.52 -12.73 -0.14
N LEU A 60 -4.75 -13.53 0.91
CA LEU A 60 -6.06 -13.94 1.38
C LEU A 60 -6.64 -12.97 2.40
N GLY A 61 -5.87 -11.93 2.77
CA GLY A 61 -6.26 -10.96 3.78
C GLY A 61 -5.98 -11.41 5.22
N ILE A 62 -5.31 -12.55 5.42
CA ILE A 62 -4.90 -13.04 6.74
C ILE A 62 -3.80 -12.11 7.25
N THR A 63 -3.99 -11.62 8.46
CA THR A 63 -3.08 -10.69 9.12
C THR A 63 -2.15 -11.43 10.08
N ARG A 64 -1.03 -10.83 10.41
CA ARG A 64 -0.13 -11.30 11.45
C ARG A 64 0.81 -10.19 11.89
N MET A 65 1.11 -10.14 13.18
CA MET A 65 2.13 -9.26 13.75
C MET A 65 3.52 -9.89 13.65
N PHE A 66 4.51 -9.09 13.27
CA PHE A 66 5.93 -9.48 13.21
C PHE A 66 6.76 -8.53 14.09
N VAL A 67 7.86 -9.03 14.65
CA VAL A 67 8.71 -8.25 15.56
C VAL A 67 9.41 -7.12 14.81
N ASP A 68 9.85 -7.37 13.58
CA ASP A 68 10.21 -6.34 12.61
C ASP A 68 10.02 -6.81 11.15
N ILE A 69 10.51 -6.01 10.20
CA ILE A 69 10.43 -6.32 8.76
C ILE A 69 11.36 -7.45 8.34
N CYS A 70 12.45 -7.69 9.07
CA CYS A 70 13.36 -8.79 8.81
C CYS A 70 12.67 -10.10 9.16
N ASP A 71 12.00 -10.19 10.32
CA ASP A 71 11.21 -11.37 10.71
C ASP A 71 10.07 -11.67 9.72
N LEU A 72 9.46 -10.64 9.13
CA LEU A 72 8.47 -10.83 8.07
C LEU A 72 9.09 -11.47 6.82
N ASN A 73 10.27 -11.00 6.41
CA ASN A 73 10.98 -11.56 5.26
C ASN A 73 11.48 -12.99 5.53
N GLU A 74 11.99 -13.27 6.72
CA GLU A 74 12.38 -14.61 7.18
C GLU A 74 11.18 -15.56 7.10
N TYR A 75 10.04 -15.15 7.67
CA TYR A 75 8.82 -15.94 7.62
C TYR A 75 8.35 -16.23 6.18
N ASN A 76 8.39 -15.24 5.30
CA ASN A 76 8.06 -15.43 3.89
C ASN A 76 9.03 -16.38 3.17
N CYS A 77 10.32 -16.31 3.51
CA CYS A 77 11.34 -17.21 2.98
C CYS A 77 11.11 -18.66 3.43
N ASP A 78 10.92 -18.88 4.72
CA ASP A 78 10.86 -20.20 5.34
C ASP A 78 9.55 -20.91 4.98
N GLU A 79 8.42 -20.22 5.17
CA GLU A 79 7.09 -20.80 5.00
C GLU A 79 6.55 -20.68 3.56
N LYS A 80 7.35 -20.12 2.64
CA LYS A 80 6.95 -19.82 1.26
C LYS A 80 5.66 -19.00 1.20
N LYS A 81 5.55 -18.04 2.12
CA LYS A 81 4.42 -17.10 2.22
C LYS A 81 4.77 -15.78 1.55
N GLN A 82 3.75 -14.92 1.42
CA GLN A 82 3.86 -13.62 0.77
C GLN A 82 3.08 -12.57 1.58
N TYR A 83 3.44 -12.43 2.86
CA TYR A 83 2.95 -11.34 3.69
C TYR A 83 3.60 -10.04 3.22
N ARG A 84 2.80 -8.97 3.08
CA ARG A 84 3.28 -7.60 2.84
C ARG A 84 3.05 -6.75 4.08
N HIS A 85 3.97 -5.84 4.36
CA HIS A 85 3.79 -4.85 5.42
C HIS A 85 2.58 -3.95 5.10
N VAL A 86 1.67 -3.81 6.07
CA VAL A 86 0.50 -2.94 6.00
C VAL A 86 0.41 -2.08 7.27
N VAL A 87 -0.48 -1.10 7.28
CA VAL A 87 -0.68 -0.24 8.46
C VAL A 87 -1.09 -1.06 9.69
N MET A 88 -0.57 -0.69 10.86
CA MET A 88 -0.79 -1.41 12.13
C MET A 88 -2.27 -1.64 12.47
N ASP A 89 -3.14 -0.73 12.06
CA ASP A 89 -4.58 -0.81 12.31
C ASP A 89 -5.24 -2.04 11.67
N VAL A 90 -4.63 -2.61 10.63
CA VAL A 90 -5.10 -3.83 9.96
C VAL A 90 -4.99 -5.04 10.89
N CYS A 91 -3.91 -5.16 11.68
CA CYS A 91 -3.74 -6.24 12.64
C CYS A 91 -4.44 -5.98 13.99
N LYS A 92 -4.87 -4.74 14.28
CA LYS A 92 -5.59 -4.44 15.55
C LYS A 92 -6.87 -5.24 15.72
N TYR A 93 -7.46 -5.74 14.63
CA TYR A 93 -8.62 -6.63 14.68
C TYR A 93 -8.31 -8.00 15.30
N GLU A 94 -7.05 -8.45 15.31
CA GLU A 94 -6.65 -9.73 15.93
C GLU A 94 -6.55 -9.68 17.45
N LEU A 95 -6.20 -8.52 18.03
CA LEU A 95 -6.17 -8.34 19.49
C LEU A 95 -7.56 -8.39 20.12
N VAL A 96 -8.62 -8.24 19.31
CA VAL A 96 -10.02 -8.31 19.77
C VAL A 96 -10.52 -9.76 19.78
N THR A 97 -9.90 -10.66 19.01
CA THR A 97 -10.35 -12.05 18.86
C THR A 97 -9.50 -13.07 19.61
N ALA A 98 -8.28 -12.70 20.04
CA ALA A 98 -7.46 -13.54 20.90
C ALA A 98 -7.90 -13.41 22.37
N PRO A 99 -8.15 -14.53 23.10
CA PRO A 99 -8.31 -14.47 24.54
C PRO A 99 -7.04 -13.89 25.19
N PRO A 100 -7.16 -13.16 26.32
CA PRO A 100 -6.02 -12.53 26.96
C PRO A 100 -4.93 -13.58 27.29
N PRO A 101 -3.64 -13.21 27.19
CA PRO A 101 -2.56 -14.13 27.49
C PRO A 101 -2.70 -14.64 28.91
N GLN A 102 -2.81 -15.96 29.07
CA GLN A 102 -2.79 -16.60 30.38
C GLN A 102 -1.34 -16.57 30.88
N VAL A 103 -1.08 -15.67 31.84
CA VAL A 103 0.17 -15.64 32.60
C VAL A 103 0.20 -16.89 33.49
N GLY A 104 1.12 -17.81 33.19
CA GLY A 104 1.46 -18.97 34.01
C GLY A 104 2.75 -18.76 34.78
#